data_AF-A0A1H9CWY6-F1
#
_entry.id   AF-A0A1H9CWY6-F1
#
_cell.length_a   1.000
_cell.length_b   1.000
_cell.length_c   1.000
_cell.angle_alpha   90.00
_cell.angle_beta   90.00
_cell.angle_gamma   90.00
#
_symmetry.space_group_name_H-M   'P 1'
#
loop_
_entity.id
_entity.type
_entity.pdbx_description
1 polymer ?
#
loop_
_entity_poly.entity_id
_entity_poly.type
_entity_poly.pdbx_seq_one_letter_code
_entity_poly.pdbx_strand_id
1 'polypeptide(L)'
;MNHIDNKNNTEKINNIKSVNNNEAINNTGKIDYLEKINHTEHISRCQLIYDHPLYQAELVKIAGYESDRIFCKHTFEHFMDVARIAYIMSLEKGYKLSKEIIYAAALLHDIGRAIQYEDGTPHDKAGAEIADKILSDCGFSDDERNMIVAAIISHRGSVHESDIHKSDKDAEYTEHTEYTRNILSAIIYKADKLSRQCFRCNAQKECNWSMEKRNLEINI
;
A
#
# COMPACT_ATOMS: atom_id res chain seq x y z
N MET A 1 70.80 -45.27 1.74
CA MET A 1 70.28 -46.31 0.83
C MET A 1 69.20 -45.65 -0.01
N ASN A 2 69.40 -45.60 -1.31
CA ASN A 2 68.44 -45.07 -2.29
C ASN A 2 67.10 -45.81 -2.16
N HIS A 3 65.98 -45.10 -2.28
CA HIS A 3 64.92 -45.52 -3.20
C HIS A 3 64.10 -44.30 -3.64
N ILE A 4 64.21 -44.05 -4.94
CA ILE A 4 63.32 -43.25 -5.76
C ILE A 4 62.24 -44.20 -6.26
N ASP A 5 60.97 -43.78 -6.18
CA ASP A 5 59.85 -44.07 -7.09
C ASP A 5 58.73 -43.10 -6.67
N ASN A 6 58.53 -41.93 -7.28
CA ASN A 6 58.20 -41.56 -8.65
C ASN A 6 56.76 -41.89 -9.06
N LYS A 7 56.02 -40.83 -9.42
CA LYS A 7 54.76 -40.76 -10.18
C LYS A 7 53.46 -41.04 -9.38
N ASN A 8 52.41 -40.23 -9.46
CA ASN A 8 52.08 -39.19 -10.43
C ASN A 8 50.87 -38.36 -9.94
N ASN A 9 50.89 -37.08 -10.33
CA ASN A 9 49.76 -36.25 -10.76
C ASN A 9 48.61 -35.98 -9.78
N THR A 10 48.15 -34.74 -9.58
CA THR A 10 48.37 -33.50 -10.34
C THR A 10 47.83 -32.36 -9.50
N GLU A 11 48.65 -31.32 -9.37
CA GLU A 11 48.32 -29.90 -9.59
C GLU A 11 47.05 -29.32 -8.91
N LYS A 12 47.08 -28.15 -8.30
CA LYS A 12 48.05 -27.06 -8.12
C LYS A 12 47.38 -26.15 -7.07
N ILE A 13 48.07 -25.74 -5.99
CA ILE A 13 48.74 -24.43 -5.88
C ILE A 13 47.72 -23.28 -6.00
N ASN A 14 47.54 -22.34 -5.08
CA ASN A 14 48.19 -21.94 -3.83
C ASN A 14 47.19 -20.97 -3.15
N ASN A 15 47.04 -21.00 -1.82
CA ASN A 15 47.65 -20.00 -0.94
C ASN A 15 47.72 -18.57 -1.52
N ILE A 16 47.06 -17.61 -0.87
CA ILE A 16 47.74 -16.57 -0.05
C ILE A 16 46.70 -15.75 0.74
N LYS A 17 47.17 -15.40 1.92
CA LYS A 17 46.52 -14.70 3.03
C LYS A 17 46.14 -13.24 2.73
N SER A 18 45.02 -12.85 3.32
CA SER A 18 44.67 -11.57 3.96
C SER A 18 45.37 -10.28 3.49
N VAL A 19 44.56 -9.39 2.90
CA VAL A 19 44.76 -7.94 2.94
C VAL A 19 43.40 -7.31 3.31
N ASN A 20 43.41 -6.45 4.33
CA ASN A 20 42.29 -5.59 4.69
C ASN A 20 42.08 -4.55 3.60
N ASN A 21 40.91 -4.53 2.96
CA ASN A 21 40.49 -3.42 2.10
C ASN A 21 39.24 -2.75 2.69
N ASN A 22 39.43 -1.51 3.15
CA ASN A 22 38.40 -0.50 3.15
C ASN A 22 38.03 -0.23 1.68
N GLU A 23 36.92 -0.79 1.20
CA GLU A 23 36.36 -0.45 -0.10
C GLU A 23 35.04 0.28 0.10
N ALA A 24 35.02 1.51 -0.41
CA ALA A 24 33.85 2.34 -0.58
C ALA A 24 32.74 1.53 -1.25
N ILE A 25 31.64 1.32 -0.54
CA ILE A 25 30.43 0.75 -1.13
C ILE A 25 29.76 1.86 -1.95
N ASN A 26 30.26 2.00 -3.17
CA ASN A 26 29.55 2.36 -4.41
C ASN A 26 28.21 3.08 -4.23
N ASN A 27 28.28 4.40 -4.06
CA ASN A 27 27.15 5.33 -4.25
C ASN A 27 26.77 5.50 -5.75
N THR A 28 27.46 4.78 -6.64
CA THR A 28 27.24 4.82 -8.10
C THR A 28 25.87 4.29 -8.49
N GLY A 29 25.34 3.26 -7.82
CA GLY A 29 23.99 2.73 -8.14
C GLY A 29 22.84 3.69 -7.78
N LYS A 30 23.03 4.58 -6.80
CA LYS A 30 22.05 5.59 -6.39
C LYS A 30 22.08 6.82 -7.31
N ILE A 31 23.28 7.18 -7.78
CA ILE A 31 23.49 8.28 -8.73
C ILE A 31 22.97 7.89 -10.12
N ASP A 32 23.18 6.65 -10.57
CA ASP A 32 22.68 6.13 -11.86
C ASP A 32 21.15 6.02 -11.92
N TYR A 33 20.49 5.84 -10.75
CA TYR A 33 19.02 5.89 -10.64
C TYR A 33 18.50 7.32 -10.78
N LEU A 34 19.17 8.29 -10.15
CA LEU A 34 18.79 9.70 -10.17
C LEU A 34 19.03 10.36 -11.54
N GLU A 35 20.10 9.99 -12.25
CA GLU A 35 20.41 10.54 -13.57
C GLU A 35 19.42 10.08 -14.67
N LYS A 36 18.77 8.92 -14.50
CA LYS A 36 17.71 8.46 -15.41
C LYS A 36 16.38 9.21 -15.27
N ILE A 37 16.18 9.94 -14.16
CA ILE A 37 14.96 10.74 -13.88
C ILE A 37 15.06 12.15 -14.50
N ASN A 38 16.10 12.43 -15.30
CA ASN A 38 16.18 13.66 -16.10
C ASN A 38 15.35 13.60 -17.40
N HIS A 39 14.59 12.53 -17.63
CA HIS A 39 13.35 12.66 -18.40
C HIS A 39 12.29 13.22 -17.47
N THR A 40 11.79 14.42 -17.77
CA THR A 40 10.61 15.05 -17.14
C THR A 40 9.37 14.17 -17.32
N GLU A 41 9.33 13.02 -16.67
CA GLU A 41 8.12 12.27 -16.41
C GLU A 41 7.39 12.99 -15.28
N HIS A 42 6.13 13.33 -15.53
CA HIS A 42 5.26 13.87 -14.52
C HIS A 42 5.07 12.81 -13.42
N ILE A 43 5.80 12.92 -12.33
CA ILE A 43 5.65 12.06 -11.15
C ILE A 43 4.22 12.23 -10.63
N SER A 44 3.47 11.13 -10.55
CA SER A 44 2.10 11.18 -10.02
C SER A 44 2.10 11.54 -8.53
N ARG A 45 1.03 12.18 -8.04
CA ARG A 45 0.93 12.49 -6.59
C ARG A 45 0.87 11.23 -5.73
N CYS A 46 0.39 10.11 -6.28
CA CYS A 46 0.41 8.81 -5.61
C CYS A 46 1.84 8.26 -5.44
N GLN A 47 2.74 8.54 -6.38
CA GLN A 47 4.16 8.22 -6.22
C GLN A 47 4.78 9.07 -5.11
N LEU A 48 4.42 10.36 -5.01
CA LEU A 48 4.84 11.21 -3.90
C LEU A 48 4.33 10.70 -2.55
N ILE A 49 3.09 10.19 -2.46
CA ILE A 49 2.57 9.53 -1.25
C ILE A 49 3.45 8.33 -0.88
N TYR A 50 3.76 7.46 -1.84
CA TYR A 50 4.59 6.29 -1.59
C TYR A 50 5.99 6.69 -1.12
N ASP A 51 6.63 7.66 -1.77
CA ASP A 51 7.98 8.11 -1.42
C ASP A 51 8.03 8.97 -0.14
N HIS A 52 6.87 9.36 0.39
CA HIS A 52 6.78 10.24 1.55
C HIS A 52 7.44 9.58 2.79
N PRO A 53 8.36 10.26 3.49
CA PRO A 53 9.09 9.67 4.63
C PRO A 53 8.18 9.15 5.75
N LEU A 54 7.09 9.86 6.05
CA LEU A 54 6.11 9.41 7.05
C LEU A 54 5.41 8.13 6.59
N TYR A 55 5.04 8.02 5.30
CA TYR A 55 4.38 6.84 4.77
C TYR A 55 5.29 5.61 4.88
N GLN A 56 6.55 5.75 4.47
CA GLN A 56 7.55 4.69 4.56
C GLN A 56 7.84 4.28 6.00
N ALA A 57 7.92 5.24 6.93
CA ALA A 57 8.11 4.95 8.35
C ALA A 57 6.95 4.14 8.93
N GLU A 58 5.69 4.51 8.62
CA GLU A 58 4.51 3.77 9.09
C GLU A 58 4.43 2.38 8.45
N LEU A 59 4.76 2.22 7.16
CA LEU A 59 4.83 0.89 6.52
C LEU A 59 5.85 -0.03 7.20
N VAL A 60 7.04 0.48 7.55
CA VAL A 60 8.07 -0.29 8.27
C VAL A 60 7.55 -0.73 9.64
N LYS A 61 6.88 0.16 10.38
CA LYS A 61 6.26 -0.19 11.67
C LYS A 61 5.20 -1.27 11.51
N ILE A 62 4.27 -1.11 10.56
CA ILE A 62 3.21 -2.11 10.30
C ILE A 62 3.84 -3.47 9.97
N ALA A 63 4.83 -3.50 9.07
CA ALA A 63 5.53 -4.74 8.73
C ALA A 63 6.21 -5.40 9.95
N GLY A 64 6.78 -4.59 10.84
CA GLY A 64 7.37 -5.06 12.10
C GLY A 64 6.33 -5.66 13.05
N TYR A 65 5.21 -4.97 13.30
CA TYR A 65 4.12 -5.48 14.14
C TYR A 65 3.45 -6.73 13.55
N GLU A 66 3.52 -6.92 12.23
CA GLU A 66 2.88 -8.01 11.53
C GLU A 66 3.82 -9.13 11.11
N SER A 67 5.06 -9.17 11.60
CA SER A 67 6.06 -10.20 11.25
C SER A 67 5.50 -11.61 11.38
N ASP A 68 4.89 -11.91 12.52
CA ASP A 68 4.37 -13.22 12.92
C ASP A 68 2.84 -13.34 12.78
N ARG A 69 2.21 -12.34 12.15
CA ARG A 69 0.76 -12.31 11.95
C ARG A 69 0.33 -13.41 10.98
N ILE A 70 -0.52 -14.32 11.45
CA ILE A 70 -1.12 -15.41 10.65
C ILE A 70 -2.32 -14.94 9.81
N PHE A 71 -2.93 -13.81 10.18
CA PHE A 71 -4.04 -13.20 9.45
C PHE A 71 -3.54 -12.36 8.28
N CYS A 72 -4.47 -11.89 7.43
CA CYS A 72 -4.14 -10.98 6.34
C CYS A 72 -3.37 -9.75 6.88
N LYS A 73 -2.23 -9.45 6.25
CA LYS A 73 -1.32 -8.35 6.58
C LYS A 73 -1.69 -7.08 5.82
N HIS A 74 -1.21 -5.93 6.26
CA HIS A 74 -1.40 -4.62 5.64
C HIS A 74 -0.14 -4.22 4.89
N THR A 75 0.16 -4.97 3.84
CA THR A 75 1.31 -4.72 2.98
C THR A 75 0.96 -3.76 1.86
N PHE A 76 1.98 -3.22 1.20
CA PHE A 76 1.78 -2.37 0.03
C PHE A 76 1.02 -3.09 -1.10
N GLU A 77 1.23 -4.40 -1.28
CA GLU A 77 0.48 -5.21 -2.26
C GLU A 77 -1.01 -5.18 -1.97
N HIS A 78 -1.40 -5.34 -0.71
CA HIS A 78 -2.80 -5.24 -0.32
C HIS A 78 -3.36 -3.85 -0.66
N PHE A 79 -2.65 -2.77 -0.32
CA PHE A 79 -3.10 -1.41 -0.63
C PHE A 79 -3.26 -1.15 -2.13
N MET A 80 -2.35 -1.68 -2.94
CA MET A 80 -2.44 -1.60 -4.40
C MET A 80 -3.58 -2.44 -4.98
N ASP A 81 -3.87 -3.61 -4.41
CA ASP A 81 -5.01 -4.42 -4.81
C ASP A 81 -6.33 -3.69 -4.50
N VAL A 82 -6.44 -3.05 -3.33
CA VAL A 82 -7.58 -2.17 -3.01
C VAL A 82 -7.72 -1.05 -4.05
N ALA A 83 -6.63 -0.36 -4.38
CA ALA A 83 -6.65 0.75 -5.34
C ALA A 83 -7.15 0.31 -6.72
N ARG A 84 -6.64 -0.82 -7.22
CA ARG A 84 -6.99 -1.36 -8.53
C ARG A 84 -8.42 -1.85 -8.58
N ILE A 85 -8.87 -2.59 -7.58
CA ILE A 85 -10.25 -3.09 -7.49
C ILE A 85 -11.22 -1.90 -7.41
N ALA A 86 -10.96 -0.92 -6.53
CA ALA A 86 -11.80 0.27 -6.40
C ALA A 86 -11.87 1.07 -7.71
N TYR A 87 -10.76 1.19 -8.43
CA TYR A 87 -10.74 1.88 -9.72
C TYR A 87 -11.53 1.14 -10.80
N ILE A 88 -11.41 -0.20 -10.88
CA ILE A 88 -12.23 -1.02 -11.79
C ILE A 88 -13.71 -0.85 -11.48
N MET A 89 -14.10 -0.93 -10.20
CA MET A 89 -15.49 -0.71 -9.78
C MET A 89 -16.01 0.68 -10.17
N SER A 90 -15.18 1.73 -10.01
CA SER A 90 -15.54 3.09 -10.43
C SER A 90 -15.80 3.18 -11.94
N LEU A 91 -14.98 2.49 -12.74
CA LEU A 91 -15.15 2.44 -14.20
C LEU A 91 -16.41 1.67 -14.60
N GLU A 92 -16.62 0.47 -14.08
CA GLU A 92 -17.76 -0.39 -14.40
C GLU A 92 -19.10 0.25 -14.03
N LYS A 93 -19.13 1.01 -12.93
CA LYS A 93 -20.33 1.71 -12.45
C LYS A 93 -20.47 3.14 -12.98
N GLY A 94 -19.48 3.65 -13.72
CA GLY A 94 -19.50 4.99 -14.29
C GLY A 94 -19.52 6.12 -13.24
N TYR A 95 -18.88 5.92 -12.08
CA TYR A 95 -18.88 6.91 -10.99
C TYR A 95 -18.02 8.16 -11.28
N LYS A 96 -17.18 8.13 -12.32
CA LYS A 96 -16.31 9.25 -12.75
C LYS A 96 -15.42 9.83 -11.63
N LEU A 97 -15.06 9.02 -10.64
CA LEU A 97 -14.09 9.43 -9.63
C LEU A 97 -12.69 9.53 -10.23
N SER A 98 -11.91 10.52 -9.77
CA SER A 98 -10.50 10.65 -10.15
C SER A 98 -9.71 9.41 -9.74
N LYS A 99 -8.91 8.90 -10.68
CA LYS A 99 -8.00 7.77 -10.43
C LYS A 99 -7.01 8.09 -9.32
N GLU A 100 -6.45 9.31 -9.29
CA GLU A 100 -5.50 9.71 -8.25
C GLU A 100 -6.16 9.75 -6.86
N ILE A 101 -7.41 10.23 -6.76
CA ILE A 101 -8.14 10.25 -5.48
C ILE A 101 -8.40 8.82 -4.97
N ILE A 102 -8.81 7.91 -5.86
CA ILE A 102 -9.03 6.50 -5.50
C ILE A 102 -7.73 5.86 -5.00
N TYR A 103 -6.63 6.04 -5.73
CA TYR A 103 -5.35 5.46 -5.36
C TYR A 103 -4.82 6.05 -4.07
N ALA A 104 -4.90 7.37 -3.88
CA ALA A 104 -4.49 8.03 -2.64
C ALA A 104 -5.26 7.50 -1.43
N ALA A 105 -6.60 7.38 -1.54
CA ALA A 105 -7.42 6.81 -0.47
C ALA A 105 -7.05 5.36 -0.16
N ALA A 106 -6.87 4.52 -1.18
CA ALA A 106 -6.50 3.12 -0.99
C ALA A 106 -5.09 2.94 -0.39
N LEU A 107 -4.11 3.76 -0.81
CA LEU A 107 -2.76 3.71 -0.26
C LEU A 107 -2.70 4.07 1.22
N LEU A 108 -3.59 4.95 1.67
CA LEU A 108 -3.59 5.52 3.02
C LEU A 108 -4.63 4.89 3.98
N HIS A 109 -5.59 4.10 3.49
CA HIS A 109 -6.77 3.70 4.29
C HIS A 109 -6.46 2.99 5.61
N ASP A 110 -5.39 2.19 5.64
CA ASP A 110 -4.97 1.42 6.81
C ASP A 110 -3.61 1.88 7.37
N ILE A 111 -3.11 3.08 6.98
CA ILE A 111 -1.80 3.59 7.42
C ILE A 111 -1.72 3.81 8.94
N GLY A 112 -2.87 4.06 9.59
CA GLY A 112 -2.97 4.21 11.05
C GLY A 112 -2.83 2.92 11.85
N ARG A 113 -2.65 1.76 11.20
CA ARG A 113 -2.47 0.46 11.88
C ARG A 113 -1.26 0.44 12.82
N ALA A 114 -0.16 1.12 12.47
CA ALA A 114 1.01 1.21 13.33
C ALA A 114 0.67 1.83 14.69
N ILE A 115 -0.02 2.97 14.71
CA ILE A 115 -0.47 3.61 15.96
C ILE A 115 -1.46 2.71 16.71
N GLN A 116 -2.39 2.06 16.00
CA GLN A 116 -3.30 1.10 16.63
C GLN A 116 -2.56 -0.04 17.34
N TYR A 117 -1.47 -0.55 16.77
CA TYR A 117 -0.64 -1.57 17.41
C TYR A 117 0.18 -1.03 18.58
N GLU A 118 0.61 0.23 18.50
CA GLU A 118 1.44 0.87 19.51
C GLU A 118 0.66 1.22 20.78
N ASP A 119 -0.51 1.85 20.65
CA ASP A 119 -1.24 2.40 21.80
C ASP A 119 -2.76 2.07 21.82
N GLY A 120 -3.26 1.36 20.82
CA GLY A 120 -4.67 0.97 20.74
C GLY A 120 -5.60 2.03 20.16
N THR A 121 -5.09 3.19 19.71
CA THR A 121 -5.90 4.21 19.02
C THR A 121 -6.58 3.60 17.80
N PRO A 122 -7.88 3.87 17.54
CA PRO A 122 -8.54 3.42 16.34
C PRO A 122 -7.80 3.87 15.08
N HIS A 123 -7.42 2.91 14.23
CA HIS A 123 -6.56 3.13 13.06
C HIS A 123 -7.19 4.06 12.01
N ASP A 124 -8.52 4.13 11.97
CA ASP A 124 -9.30 5.01 11.10
C ASP A 124 -9.09 6.49 11.49
N LYS A 125 -9.06 6.77 12.80
CA LYS A 125 -8.77 8.12 13.33
C LYS A 125 -7.29 8.47 13.19
N ALA A 126 -6.40 7.58 13.61
CA ALA A 126 -4.96 7.78 13.49
C ALA A 126 -4.54 7.94 12.00
N GLY A 127 -5.12 7.10 11.14
CA GLY A 127 -4.88 7.13 9.70
C GLY A 127 -5.37 8.42 9.05
N ALA A 128 -6.49 8.99 9.50
CA ALA A 128 -7.01 10.26 9.00
C ALA A 128 -6.02 11.41 9.24
N GLU A 129 -5.44 11.50 10.43
CA GLU A 129 -4.45 12.54 10.79
C GLU A 129 -3.14 12.38 9.98
N ILE A 130 -2.64 11.15 9.87
CA ILE A 130 -1.45 10.84 9.07
C ILE A 130 -1.70 11.18 7.58
N ALA A 131 -2.84 10.75 7.06
CA ALA A 131 -3.20 10.95 5.66
C ALA A 131 -3.32 12.44 5.32
N ASP A 132 -3.99 13.24 6.16
CA ASP A 132 -4.17 14.66 5.89
C ASP A 132 -2.84 15.39 5.71
N LYS A 133 -1.86 15.08 6.57
CA LYS A 133 -0.51 15.61 6.47
C LYS A 133 0.19 15.18 5.18
N ILE A 134 0.23 13.87 4.90
CA ILE A 134 0.89 13.33 3.70
C ILE A 134 0.27 13.94 2.43
N LEU A 135 -1.05 14.01 2.36
CA LEU A 135 -1.77 14.55 1.21
C LEU A 135 -1.46 16.04 1.00
N SER A 136 -1.39 16.83 2.08
CA SER A 136 -1.02 18.24 2.00
C SER A 136 0.40 18.41 1.44
N ASP A 137 1.36 17.64 1.97
CA ASP A 137 2.76 17.65 1.51
C ASP A 137 2.90 17.17 0.05
N CYS A 138 1.97 16.33 -0.44
CA CYS A 138 1.94 15.80 -1.81
C CYS A 138 1.13 16.66 -2.80
N GLY A 139 0.64 17.84 -2.39
CA GLY A 139 -0.03 18.78 -3.28
C GLY A 139 -1.49 18.44 -3.60
N PHE A 140 -2.18 17.71 -2.74
CA PHE A 140 -3.64 17.58 -2.82
C PHE A 140 -4.33 18.84 -2.27
N SER A 141 -5.36 19.30 -2.97
CA SER A 141 -6.19 20.43 -2.53
C SER A 141 -6.97 20.10 -1.25
N ASP A 142 -7.48 21.13 -0.58
CA ASP A 142 -8.31 20.97 0.63
C ASP A 142 -9.54 20.09 0.36
N ASP A 143 -10.20 20.25 -0.79
CA ASP A 143 -11.39 19.46 -1.14
C ASP A 143 -11.05 17.98 -1.41
N GLU A 144 -9.96 17.72 -2.14
CA GLU A 144 -9.45 16.35 -2.36
C GLU A 144 -9.08 15.69 -1.04
N ARG A 145 -8.35 16.41 -0.17
CA ARG A 145 -7.97 15.95 1.16
C ARG A 145 -9.17 15.61 2.01
N ASN A 146 -10.13 16.52 2.12
CA ASN A 146 -11.37 16.30 2.87
C ASN A 146 -12.12 15.06 2.38
N MET A 147 -12.15 14.86 1.07
CA MET A 147 -12.78 13.69 0.45
C MET A 147 -12.04 12.38 0.79
N ILE A 148 -10.71 12.36 0.66
CA ILE A 148 -9.89 11.18 0.95
C ILE A 148 -9.95 10.86 2.45
N VAL A 149 -9.75 11.84 3.32
CA VAL A 149 -9.79 11.68 4.78
C VAL A 149 -11.16 11.18 5.24
N ALA A 150 -12.26 11.69 4.68
CA ALA A 150 -13.61 11.19 4.98
C ALA A 150 -13.78 9.70 4.62
N ALA A 151 -13.21 9.26 3.49
CA ALA A 151 -13.20 7.86 3.11
C ALA A 151 -12.38 7.00 4.07
N ILE A 152 -11.22 7.49 4.54
CA ILE A 152 -10.39 6.80 5.54
C ILE A 152 -11.13 6.68 6.88
N ILE A 153 -11.83 7.71 7.34
CA ILE A 153 -12.60 7.64 8.59
C ILE A 153 -13.75 6.62 8.46
N SER A 154 -14.37 6.53 7.28
CA SER A 154 -15.61 5.75 7.07
C SER A 154 -15.37 4.33 6.54
N HIS A 155 -14.12 3.95 6.26
CA HIS A 155 -13.81 2.69 5.57
C HIS A 155 -14.19 1.43 6.35
N ARG A 156 -14.61 1.52 7.62
CA ARG A 156 -15.06 0.37 8.41
C ARG A 156 -16.50 -0.07 8.11
N GLY A 157 -17.18 0.61 7.19
CA GLY A 157 -18.52 0.23 6.69
C GLY A 157 -19.65 1.13 7.17
N SER A 158 -19.38 2.42 7.37
CA SER A 158 -20.37 3.40 7.84
C SER A 158 -21.36 3.85 6.75
N VAL A 159 -21.09 3.50 5.48
CA VAL A 159 -21.88 3.93 4.32
C VAL A 159 -22.18 2.72 3.44
N HIS A 160 -23.45 2.40 3.26
CA HIS A 160 -23.89 1.36 2.33
C HIS A 160 -24.18 1.98 0.97
N GLU A 161 -23.71 1.33 -0.09
CA GLU A 161 -23.88 1.82 -1.47
C GLU A 161 -25.35 2.04 -1.85
N SER A 162 -26.27 1.22 -1.31
CA SER A 162 -27.72 1.33 -1.51
C SER A 162 -28.31 2.65 -1.00
N ASP A 163 -27.65 3.26 -0.02
CA ASP A 163 -28.15 4.44 0.70
C ASP A 163 -27.59 5.73 0.07
N ILE A 164 -26.74 5.59 -0.97
CA ILE A 164 -26.13 6.70 -1.68
C ILE A 164 -27.03 7.09 -2.85
N HIS A 165 -27.76 8.19 -2.69
CA HIS A 165 -28.59 8.77 -3.74
C HIS A 165 -27.99 10.06 -4.25
N LYS A 166 -28.03 10.26 -5.58
CA LYS A 166 -27.75 11.58 -6.16
C LYS A 166 -28.91 12.50 -5.79
N SER A 167 -28.61 13.59 -5.09
CA SER A 167 -29.58 14.65 -4.88
C SER A 167 -29.69 15.53 -6.13
N ASP A 168 -30.75 16.33 -6.24
CA ASP A 168 -30.89 17.32 -7.32
C ASP A 168 -29.74 18.35 -7.32
N LYS A 169 -29.02 18.51 -6.21
CA LYS A 169 -27.82 19.37 -6.08
C LYS A 169 -26.54 18.70 -6.61
N ASP A 170 -26.51 17.38 -6.75
CA ASP A 170 -25.39 16.63 -7.36
C ASP A 170 -25.49 16.55 -8.89
N ALA A 171 -26.54 17.12 -9.49
CA ALA A 171 -26.73 17.19 -10.93
C ALA A 171 -25.81 18.22 -11.60
N GLU A 172 -25.29 19.18 -10.83
CA GLU A 172 -24.30 20.15 -11.28
C GLU A 172 -22.90 19.57 -11.12
N TYR A 173 -22.11 19.60 -12.18
CA TYR A 173 -20.80 18.95 -12.36
C TYR A 173 -19.74 19.53 -11.39
N THR A 174 -19.90 19.25 -10.11
CA THR A 174 -19.01 19.68 -9.04
C THR A 174 -18.18 18.49 -8.60
N GLU A 175 -16.85 18.60 -8.72
CA GLU A 175 -15.94 17.62 -8.15
C GLU A 175 -16.00 17.73 -6.61
N HIS A 176 -15.87 16.61 -5.88
CA HIS A 176 -15.83 16.55 -4.41
C HIS A 176 -17.16 16.80 -3.64
N THR A 177 -18.32 16.43 -4.21
CA THR A 177 -19.61 16.48 -3.48
C THR A 177 -19.74 15.40 -2.40
N GLU A 178 -20.75 15.54 -1.53
CA GLU A 178 -21.15 14.49 -0.57
C GLU A 178 -21.42 13.14 -1.26
N TYR A 179 -22.09 13.14 -2.41
CA TYR A 179 -22.28 11.94 -3.22
C TYR A 179 -20.93 11.29 -3.57
N THR A 180 -19.98 12.05 -4.12
CA THR A 180 -18.68 11.49 -4.52
C THR A 180 -17.86 10.99 -3.32
N ARG A 181 -17.91 11.67 -2.17
CA ARG A 181 -17.28 11.23 -0.92
C ARG A 181 -17.85 9.91 -0.41
N ASN A 182 -19.18 9.77 -0.42
CA ASN A 182 -19.85 8.56 0.00
C ASN A 182 -19.55 7.39 -0.95
N ILE A 183 -19.53 7.64 -2.26
CA ILE A 183 -19.15 6.63 -3.25
C ILE A 183 -17.70 6.17 -3.02
N LEU A 184 -16.75 7.11 -2.84
CA LEU A 184 -15.35 6.77 -2.56
C LEU A 184 -15.24 5.88 -1.31
N SER A 185 -15.92 6.26 -0.23
CA SER A 185 -15.96 5.48 1.01
C SER A 185 -16.48 4.06 0.79
N ALA A 186 -17.58 3.92 0.06
CA ALA A 186 -18.21 2.63 -0.22
C ALA A 186 -17.34 1.72 -1.10
N ILE A 187 -16.72 2.27 -2.15
CA ILE A 187 -15.87 1.46 -3.03
C ILE A 187 -14.56 1.05 -2.35
N ILE A 188 -13.95 1.90 -1.50
CA ILE A 188 -12.75 1.54 -0.74
C ILE A 188 -13.07 0.43 0.27
N TYR A 189 -14.16 0.54 1.01
CA TYR A 189 -14.62 -0.52 1.92
C TYR A 189 -14.85 -1.85 1.21
N LYS A 190 -15.52 -1.82 0.06
CA LYS A 190 -15.78 -3.03 -0.72
C LYS A 190 -14.49 -3.61 -1.31
N ALA A 191 -13.60 -2.75 -1.82
CA ALA A 191 -12.33 -3.17 -2.40
C ALA A 191 -11.36 -3.76 -1.36
N ASP A 192 -11.30 -3.23 -0.12
CA ASP A 192 -10.53 -3.83 0.98
C ASP A 192 -10.92 -5.30 1.17
N LYS A 193 -12.22 -5.58 1.30
CA LYS A 193 -12.71 -6.96 1.47
C LYS A 193 -12.44 -7.84 0.26
N LEU A 194 -12.72 -7.35 -0.95
CA LEU A 194 -12.51 -8.11 -2.18
C LEU A 194 -11.04 -8.41 -2.45
N SER A 195 -10.13 -7.53 -2.02
CA SER A 195 -8.69 -7.75 -2.15
C SER A 195 -8.19 -8.94 -1.29
N ARG A 196 -8.90 -9.31 -0.23
CA ARG A 196 -8.52 -10.44 0.62
C ARG A 196 -8.90 -11.75 -0.07
N GLN A 197 -7.94 -12.62 -0.35
CA GLN A 197 -8.20 -13.92 -0.98
C GLN A 197 -8.68 -14.97 0.04
N CYS A 198 -9.81 -14.74 0.71
CA CYS A 198 -10.26 -15.61 1.79
C CYS A 198 -10.49 -17.06 1.35
N PHE A 199 -10.90 -17.29 0.10
CA PHE A 199 -11.08 -18.61 -0.51
C PHE A 199 -9.84 -19.54 -0.47
N ARG A 200 -8.65 -18.98 -0.24
CA ARG A 200 -7.38 -19.73 -0.12
C ARG A 200 -6.60 -19.39 1.15
N CYS A 201 -7.25 -18.78 2.13
CA CYS A 201 -6.60 -18.39 3.38
C CYS A 201 -6.45 -19.60 4.32
N ASN A 202 -5.25 -19.78 4.90
CA ASN A 202 -4.97 -20.88 5.84
C ASN A 202 -5.55 -20.63 7.24
N ALA A 203 -5.70 -19.36 7.64
CA ALA A 203 -6.21 -18.95 8.95
C ALA A 203 -7.73 -18.72 8.98
N GLN A 204 -8.49 -19.40 8.11
CA GLN A 204 -9.95 -19.20 8.00
C GLN A 204 -10.70 -19.57 9.27
N LYS A 205 -10.24 -20.59 10.00
CA LYS A 205 -10.90 -21.09 11.21
C LYS A 205 -10.80 -20.10 12.37
N GLU A 206 -9.69 -19.37 12.43
CA GLU A 206 -9.36 -18.39 13.48
C GLU A 206 -9.77 -16.97 13.10
N CYS A 207 -10.23 -16.75 11.86
CA CYS A 207 -10.55 -15.42 11.35
C CYS A 207 -11.73 -14.78 12.11
N ASN A 208 -11.56 -13.52 12.49
CA ASN A 208 -12.54 -12.74 13.24
C ASN A 208 -13.61 -12.05 12.38
N TRP A 209 -13.46 -12.05 11.05
CA TRP A 209 -14.50 -11.52 10.16
C TRP A 209 -15.69 -12.47 10.08
N SER A 210 -16.91 -11.93 10.03
CA SER A 210 -18.10 -12.76 9.74
C SER A 210 -18.03 -13.32 8.32
N MET A 211 -18.76 -14.39 8.03
CA MET A 211 -18.71 -15.06 6.72
C MET A 211 -19.12 -14.11 5.58
N GLU A 212 -20.07 -13.22 5.82
CA GLU A 212 -20.57 -12.26 4.83
C GLU A 212 -19.53 -11.19 4.45
N LYS A 213 -18.50 -10.99 5.28
CA LYS A 213 -17.41 -10.04 4.99
C LYS A 213 -16.25 -10.69 4.24
N ARG A 214 -16.20 -12.02 4.17
CA ARG A 214 -15.07 -12.76 3.59
C ARG A 214 -15.29 -12.98 2.09
N ASN A 215 -14.24 -12.82 1.31
CA ASN A 215 -14.26 -13.12 -0.13
C ASN A 215 -13.96 -14.61 -0.35
N LEU A 216 -14.99 -15.45 -0.24
CA LEU A 216 -14.89 -16.92 -0.20
C LEU A 216 -14.91 -17.59 -1.57
N GLU A 217 -15.17 -16.83 -2.64
CA GLU A 217 -15.32 -17.35 -4.00
C GLU A 217 -14.72 -16.37 -5.02
N ILE A 218 -14.31 -16.85 -6.18
CA ILE A 218 -13.89 -15.99 -7.30
C ILE A 218 -15.15 -15.56 -8.04
N ASN A 219 -15.55 -14.30 -7.86
CA ASN A 219 -16.69 -13.70 -8.53
C ASN A 219 -16.21 -12.94 -9.77
N ILE A 220 -16.89 -13.14 -10.91
CA ILE A 220 -16.65 -12.45 -12.19
C ILE A 220 -17.86 -11.61 -12.59
#